data_AF-A0A925RCX7-F1
#
_entry.id   AF-A0A925RCX7-F1
#
_cell.length_a   1.000
_cell.length_b   1.000
_cell.length_c   1.000
_cell.angle_alpha   90.00
_cell.angle_beta   90.00
_cell.angle_gamma   90.00
#
_symmetry.space_group_name_H-M   'P 1'
#
loop_
_entity.id
_entity.type
_entity.pdbx_description
1 polymer ?
#
loop_
_entity_poly.entity_id
_entity_poly.type
_entity_poly.pdbx_seq_one_letter_code
_entity_poly.pdbx_strand_id
1 'polypeptide(L)' 'MKQVKHLVGMFLQLLTLSVLPLIIVFQLFYGFRLIVMPISLLVGITLFSIGTALRESN' A
#
# COMPACT_ATOMS: atom_id res chain seq x y z
N MET A 1 -3.37 -23.82 2.05
CA MET A 1 -3.61 -22.63 1.17
C MET A 1 -4.23 -21.44 1.91
N LYS A 2 -5.18 -21.65 2.84
CA LYS A 2 -5.82 -20.60 3.65
C LYS A 2 -4.84 -19.70 4.44
N GLN A 3 -3.92 -20.31 5.20
CA GLN A 3 -2.88 -19.56 5.96
C GLN A 3 -1.92 -18.75 5.07
N VAL A 4 -1.61 -19.25 3.86
CA VAL A 4 -0.71 -18.56 2.92
C VAL A 4 -1.37 -17.27 2.42
N LYS A 5 -2.66 -17.30 2.07
CA LYS A 5 -3.40 -16.09 1.66
C LYS A 5 -3.45 -15.04 2.77
N HIS A 6 -3.62 -15.48 4.01
CA HIS A 6 -3.61 -14.60 5.18
C HIS A 6 -2.25 -13.93 5.41
N LEU A 7 -1.15 -14.70 5.35
CA LEU A 7 0.22 -14.19 5.44
C LEU A 7 0.55 -13.21 4.32
N VAL A 8 0.17 -13.53 3.08
CA VAL A 8 0.37 -12.63 1.93
C VAL A 8 -0.42 -11.34 2.09
N GLY A 9 -1.69 -11.40 2.52
CA GLY A 9 -2.50 -10.21 2.79
C GLY A 9 -1.90 -9.32 3.87
N MET A 10 -1.44 -9.93 4.97
CA MET A 10 -0.78 -9.23 6.07
C MET A 10 0.54 -8.57 5.64
N PHE A 11 1.34 -9.28 4.86
CA PHE A 11 2.60 -8.75 4.32
C PHE A 11 2.35 -7.59 3.35
N LEU A 12 1.33 -7.69 2.48
CA LEU A 12 0.96 -6.63 1.55
C LEU A 12 0.50 -5.36 2.28
N GLN A 13 -0.27 -5.52 3.37
CA GLN A 13 -0.68 -4.41 4.23
C GLN A 13 0.53 -3.75 4.93
N LEU A 14 1.42 -4.55 5.52
CA LEU A 14 2.64 -4.06 6.17
C LEU A 14 3.56 -3.31 5.20
N LEU A 15 3.76 -3.87 4.01
CA LEU A 15 4.56 -3.25 2.96
C LEU A 15 3.95 -1.93 2.54
N THR A 16 2.64 -1.88 2.33
CA THR A 16 1.94 -0.65 1.96
C THR A 16 2.06 0.42 3.04
N LEU A 17 1.82 0.08 4.32
CA LEU A 17 1.96 1.03 5.44
C LEU A 17 3.40 1.51 5.66
N SER A 18 4.40 0.72 5.31
CA SER A 18 5.82 1.10 5.44
C SER A 18 6.30 1.93 4.25
N VAL A 19 5.85 1.60 3.03
CA VAL A 19 6.31 2.23 1.78
C VAL A 19 5.58 3.55 1.50
N LEU A 20 4.31 3.69 1.87
CA LEU A 20 3.54 4.92 1.67
C LEU A 20 4.20 6.16 2.32
N PRO A 21 4.60 6.15 3.61
CA PRO A 21 5.28 7.30 4.21
C PRO A 21 6.64 7.57 3.57
N LEU A 22 7.36 6.54 3.12
CA LEU A 22 8.62 6.73 2.39
C LEU A 22 8.39 7.46 1.06
N ILE A 23 7.33 7.09 0.32
CA ILE A 23 6.93 7.77 -0.91
C ILE A 23 6.55 9.23 -0.61
N ILE A 24 5.80 9.50 0.45
CA ILE A 24 5.42 10.86 0.84
C ILE A 24 6.66 11.71 1.16
N VAL A 25 7.60 11.17 1.93
CA VAL A 25 8.88 11.83 2.23
C VAL A 25 9.62 12.14 0.92
N PHE A 26 9.74 11.17 0.03
CA PHE A 26 10.38 11.36 -1.27
C PHE A 26 9.69 12.45 -2.11
N GLN A 27 8.35 12.49 -2.12
CA GLN A 27 7.58 13.50 -2.84
C GLN A 27 7.83 14.92 -2.32
N LEU A 28 7.98 15.08 -0.99
CA LEU A 28 8.27 16.36 -0.36
C LEU A 28 9.69 16.85 -0.69
N PHE A 29 10.69 15.95 -0.70
CA PHE A 29 12.08 16.33 -0.98
C PHE A 29 12.36 16.62 -2.46
N TYR A 30 11.73 15.89 -3.38
CA TYR A 30 12.01 15.99 -4.81
C TYR A 30 11.01 16.86 -5.60
N GLY A 31 10.08 17.54 -4.92
CA GLY A 31 9.18 18.51 -5.55
C GLY A 31 8.29 17.89 -6.62
N PHE A 32 7.64 16.76 -6.30
CA PHE A 32 6.79 16.03 -7.24
C PHE A 32 5.63 16.89 -7.78
N ARG A 33 5.18 16.60 -9.01
CA ARG A 33 3.97 17.23 -9.57
C ARG A 33 2.77 16.94 -8.67
N LEU A 34 1.95 17.95 -8.40
CA LEU A 34 0.76 17.88 -7.52
C LEU A 34 -0.16 16.69 -7.82
N ILE A 35 -0.25 16.25 -9.09
CA ILE A 35 -1.09 15.11 -9.49
C ILE A 35 -0.53 13.75 -9.04
N VAL A 36 0.78 13.63 -8.81
CA VAL A 36 1.42 12.36 -8.45
C VAL A 36 1.15 12.00 -6.98
N MET A 37 0.97 13.01 -6.12
CA MET A 37 0.58 12.82 -4.72
C MET A 37 -0.73 12.02 -4.57
N PRO A 38 -1.89 12.48 -5.10
CA PRO A 38 -3.15 11.74 -4.97
C PRO A 38 -3.11 10.40 -5.72
N ILE A 39 -2.41 10.30 -6.85
CA ILE A 39 -2.24 9.01 -7.55
C ILE A 39 -1.52 7.99 -6.67
N SER A 40 -0.41 8.38 -6.03
CA SER A 40 0.34 7.49 -5.14
C SER A 40 -0.48 7.03 -3.94
N LEU A 41 -1.32 7.93 -3.41
CA LEU A 41 -2.24 7.62 -2.33
C LEU A 41 -3.31 6.62 -2.78
N LEU A 42 -3.91 6.82 -3.96
CA LEU A 42 -4.89 5.90 -4.53
C LEU A 42 -4.30 4.52 -4.80
N VAL A 43 -3.06 4.45 -5.29
CA VAL A 43 -2.31 3.19 -5.47
C VAL A 43 -2.09 2.51 -4.12
N GLY A 44 -1.69 3.26 -3.09
CA GLY A 44 -1.56 2.74 -1.73
C GLY A 44 -2.87 2.18 -1.19
N ILE A 45 -3.98 2.92 -1.34
CA ILE A 45 -5.30 2.47 -0.91
C ILE A 45 -5.70 1.18 -1.63
N THR A 46 -5.50 1.09 -2.96
CA THR A 46 -5.85 -0.12 -3.72
C THR A 46 -5.02 -1.32 -3.29
N LEU A 47 -3.70 -1.18 -3.12
CA LEU A 47 -2.84 -2.26 -2.63
C LEU A 47 -3.24 -2.69 -1.22
N PHE A 48 -3.54 -1.75 -0.33
CA PHE A 48 -3.99 -2.04 1.03
C PHE A 48 -5.34 -2.76 1.04
N SER A 49 -6.30 -2.32 0.22
CA SER A 49 -7.60 -2.97 0.06
C SER A 49 -7.47 -4.39 -0.49
N ILE A 50 -6.60 -4.62 -1.48
CA ILE A 50 -6.31 -5.98 -1.99
C ILE A 50 -5.72 -6.85 -0.88
N GLY A 51 -4.77 -6.34 -0.10
CA GLY A 51 -4.19 -7.06 1.03
C GLY A 51 -5.22 -7.42 2.09
N THR A 52 -6.14 -6.50 2.36
CA THR A 52 -7.27 -6.71 3.28
C THR A 52 -8.21 -7.79 2.76
N ALA A 53 -8.61 -7.70 1.49
CA ALA A 53 -9.46 -8.71 0.86
C ALA A 53 -8.79 -10.09 0.84
N LEU A 54 -7.48 -10.18 0.58
CA LEU A 54 -6.74 -11.45 0.64
C LEU A 54 -6.68 -12.03 2.05
N ARG A 55 -6.59 -11.16 3.07
CA ARG A 55 -6.55 -11.53 4.48
C ARG A 55 -7.90 -12.03 4.99
N GLU A 56 -8.99 -11.41 4.52
CA GLU A 56 -10.38 -11.66 4.93
C GLU A 56 -11.11 -12.70 4.07
N SER A 57 -10.65 -12.98 2.84
CA SER A 57 -11.15 -14.04 1.95
C SER A 57 -10.86 -15.46 2.48
N ASN A 58 -10.73 -15.64 3.79
CA ASN A 58 -10.30 -16.85 4.46
C ASN A 58 -11.44 -17.59 5.17
#